data_AF-A0A8H6YP92-F1
#
_entry.id   AF-A0A8H6YP92-F1
#
_cell.length_a   1.000
_cell.length_b   1.000
_cell.length_c   1.000
_cell.angle_alpha   90.00
_cell.angle_beta   90.00
_cell.angle_gamma   90.00
#
_symmetry.space_group_name_H-M   'P 1'
#
loop_
_entity.id
_entity.type
_entity.pdbx_description
1 polymer ?
#
loop_
_entity_poly.entity_id
_entity_poly.type
_entity_poly.pdbx_seq_one_letter_code
_entity_poly.pdbx_strand_id
1 'polypeptide(L)'
;MLLTSRLFLRRGPHKTYPSVLQAPLTRPALFIGIPHRAVSTQSSMSAGADQPPRSAPAPTFSVSPVPKNPLGEGRYIRTAAALIIGDEILNGKTHDMNSNYFAKYCFEHGVDLKRIEVIADDEGQIIEASQRMVKNYDFVVTSGGIGPTHDDITYASLAKAFSQSLAHHPETLARMNQMIKHRTWMSTQTPQQRAATERMALFPGRAEVLFVAEDIWVPVVRLEGKLCIFPGIPSLFEKMLTALTPLLPLPPRTERPLRIQVFTERPESMIAPYLTKLQTRLKPHGIQVGSYPVLGQGVFVSLIGRDRPLTTASTTAATQIHENGDEDGANEGKKGRPRISLAEIAREVEQEIGGQVFSEEEVARRKGQCKQLTTPVTIAASMGVQPERTAHMLSNLKAKY
;
A
#
# COMPACT_ATOMS: atom_id res chain seq x y z
N MET A 1 57.09 -39.01 -4.23
CA MET A 1 56.11 -39.49 -3.23
C MET A 1 54.81 -38.75 -3.44
N LEU A 2 53.92 -39.33 -4.27
CA LEU A 2 52.48 -39.05 -4.24
C LEU A 2 51.89 -39.83 -3.07
N LEU A 3 50.90 -39.28 -2.37
CA LEU A 3 49.86 -40.12 -1.76
C LEU A 3 48.53 -39.36 -1.76
N THR A 4 47.64 -39.88 -2.60
CA THR A 4 46.22 -39.62 -2.67
C THR A 4 45.49 -40.34 -1.53
N SER A 5 44.38 -39.81 -1.03
CA SER A 5 43.44 -40.58 -0.20
C SER A 5 42.03 -40.33 -0.70
N ARG A 6 41.54 -41.33 -1.46
CA ARG A 6 40.14 -41.53 -1.84
C ARG A 6 39.42 -42.15 -0.65
N LEU A 7 38.32 -41.55 -0.19
CA LEU A 7 37.38 -42.21 0.69
C LEU A 7 36.15 -42.67 -0.11
N PHE A 8 36.00 -43.99 -0.18
CA PHE A 8 34.89 -44.74 -0.72
C PHE A 8 33.67 -44.61 0.22
N LEU A 9 32.50 -44.23 -0.28
CA LEU A 9 31.23 -44.61 0.34
C LEU A 9 30.47 -45.58 -0.57
N ARG A 10 30.24 -46.77 -0.02
CA ARG A 10 29.51 -47.90 -0.60
C ARG A 10 28.04 -47.55 -0.81
N ARG A 11 27.53 -47.93 -1.99
CA ARG A 11 26.09 -48.07 -2.30
C ARG A 11 25.50 -49.27 -1.55
N GLY A 12 24.39 -49.07 -0.86
CA GLY A 12 23.49 -50.12 -0.34
C GLY A 12 22.28 -50.32 -1.26
N PRO A 13 21.56 -51.46 -1.16
CA PRO A 13 20.77 -51.99 -2.27
C PRO A 13 19.34 -51.46 -2.37
N HIS A 14 18.86 -51.51 -3.62
CA HIS A 14 17.49 -51.25 -4.07
C HIS A 14 16.44 -52.11 -3.35
N LYS A 15 15.35 -51.47 -2.90
CA LYS A 15 14.07 -52.15 -2.64
C LYS A 15 13.09 -51.81 -3.76
N THR A 16 12.67 -52.86 -4.44
CA THR A 16 11.62 -52.92 -5.46
C THR A 16 10.24 -52.86 -4.80
N TYR A 17 9.31 -52.11 -5.40
CA TYR A 17 7.87 -52.20 -5.15
C TYR A 17 7.18 -52.53 -6.47
N PRO A 18 6.18 -53.43 -6.49
CA PRO A 18 5.63 -53.96 -7.73
C PRO A 18 4.62 -53.01 -8.38
N SER A 19 4.67 -53.01 -9.70
CA SER A 19 3.70 -52.45 -10.65
C SER A 19 2.38 -53.21 -10.64
N VAL A 20 1.25 -52.49 -10.64
CA VAL A 20 -0.06 -53.03 -11.06
C VAL A 20 -0.66 -52.10 -12.12
N LEU A 21 -0.99 -52.70 -13.27
CA LEU A 21 -1.56 -52.11 -14.46
C LEU A 21 -3.09 -51.96 -14.36
N GLN A 22 -3.57 -50.84 -14.92
CA GLN A 22 -4.81 -50.59 -15.70
C GLN A 22 -6.15 -51.29 -15.34
N ALA A 23 -7.21 -50.48 -15.19
CA ALA A 23 -8.38 -50.42 -16.12
C ALA A 23 -9.44 -49.39 -15.64
N PRO A 24 -10.29 -48.83 -16.54
CA PRO A 24 -11.12 -47.65 -16.30
C PRO A 24 -12.54 -48.01 -15.84
N LEU A 25 -13.17 -47.15 -15.03
CA LEU A 25 -14.58 -47.29 -14.66
C LEU A 25 -15.45 -46.20 -15.31
N THR A 26 -16.41 -46.73 -16.06
CA THR A 26 -17.50 -46.14 -16.82
C THR A 26 -18.54 -45.44 -15.94
N ARG A 27 -19.09 -44.34 -16.45
CA ARG A 27 -20.33 -43.71 -15.93
C ARG A 27 -21.55 -44.52 -16.37
N PRO A 28 -22.51 -44.83 -15.50
CA PRO A 28 -23.85 -45.19 -15.93
C PRO A 28 -24.77 -43.96 -15.91
N ALA A 29 -25.45 -43.76 -17.03
CA ALA A 29 -26.71 -43.01 -17.11
C ALA A 29 -27.81 -43.87 -16.48
N LEU A 30 -28.71 -43.26 -15.70
CA LEU A 30 -29.97 -43.88 -15.32
C LEU A 30 -31.13 -42.97 -15.72
N PHE A 31 -31.96 -43.51 -16.61
CA PHE A 31 -33.19 -42.96 -17.15
C PHE A 31 -34.30 -43.93 -16.73
N ILE A 32 -35.14 -43.57 -15.76
CA ILE A 32 -36.43 -44.21 -15.42
C ILE A 32 -37.19 -43.09 -14.66
N GLY A 33 -38.45 -42.69 -14.90
CA GLY A 33 -39.60 -43.26 -15.58
C GLY A 33 -40.81 -42.69 -14.82
N ILE A 34 -41.73 -42.03 -15.53
CA ILE A 34 -42.92 -41.34 -15.01
C ILE A 34 -43.90 -42.36 -14.38
N PRO A 35 -44.67 -41.97 -13.33
CA PRO A 35 -46.10 -42.10 -13.50
C PRO A 35 -46.90 -40.86 -13.08
N HIS A 36 -47.87 -40.52 -13.92
CA HIS A 36 -48.98 -39.62 -13.64
C HIS A 36 -49.83 -40.12 -12.46
N ARG A 37 -50.20 -39.23 -11.53
CA ARG A 37 -51.55 -39.28 -10.92
C ARG A 37 -52.02 -37.90 -10.47
N ALA A 38 -53.32 -37.69 -10.67
CA ALA A 38 -54.03 -36.43 -10.68
C ALA A 38 -54.29 -35.80 -9.31
N VAL A 39 -54.29 -34.46 -9.34
CA VAL A 39 -55.20 -33.49 -8.71
C VAL A 39 -56.08 -33.99 -7.57
N SER A 40 -55.88 -33.39 -6.39
CA SER A 40 -56.98 -32.99 -5.52
C SER A 40 -56.64 -31.65 -4.85
N THR A 41 -57.63 -30.77 -4.85
CA THR A 41 -57.65 -29.39 -4.38
C THR A 41 -57.79 -29.35 -2.86
N GLN A 42 -57.09 -28.42 -2.18
CA GLN A 42 -57.73 -27.44 -1.28
C GLN A 42 -56.73 -26.56 -0.50
N SER A 43 -57.11 -25.27 -0.43
CA SER A 43 -56.96 -24.35 0.69
C SER A 43 -55.64 -23.60 0.89
N SER A 44 -55.71 -22.33 0.48
CA SER A 44 -54.87 -21.19 0.81
C SER A 44 -54.64 -21.01 2.32
N MET A 45 -53.37 -20.94 2.72
CA MET A 45 -52.91 -20.12 3.83
C MET A 45 -51.58 -19.46 3.46
N SER A 46 -51.53 -18.14 3.63
CA SER A 46 -50.37 -17.29 3.34
C SER A 46 -49.20 -17.65 4.27
N ALA A 47 -48.21 -18.37 3.76
CA ALA A 47 -46.91 -18.49 4.40
C ALA A 47 -46.11 -17.22 4.09
N GLY A 48 -45.85 -16.42 5.12
CA GLY A 48 -44.89 -15.32 5.06
C GLY A 48 -43.55 -15.86 4.59
N ALA A 49 -42.95 -15.19 3.61
CA ALA A 49 -41.64 -15.51 3.11
C ALA A 49 -40.64 -15.50 4.27
N ASP A 50 -40.09 -16.67 4.56
CA ASP A 50 -39.03 -16.90 5.52
C ASP A 50 -37.78 -16.13 5.06
N GLN A 51 -37.65 -14.88 5.55
CA GLN A 51 -36.39 -14.16 5.40
C GLN A 51 -35.37 -14.86 6.30
N PRO A 52 -34.18 -15.22 5.80
CA PRO A 52 -33.12 -15.71 6.68
C PRO A 52 -32.91 -14.68 7.79
N PRO A 53 -32.68 -15.12 9.05
CA PRO A 53 -32.56 -14.21 10.17
C PRO A 53 -31.48 -13.17 9.84
N ARG A 54 -31.86 -11.88 9.87
CA ARG A 54 -30.92 -10.77 9.70
C ARG A 54 -29.79 -10.99 10.71
N SER A 55 -28.57 -11.19 10.22
CA SER A 55 -27.40 -11.27 11.09
C SER A 55 -27.37 -10.04 11.98
N ALA A 56 -27.21 -10.24 13.29
CA ALA A 56 -27.10 -9.13 14.24
C ALA A 56 -26.07 -8.10 13.72
N PRO A 57 -26.36 -6.80 13.84
CA PRO A 57 -25.43 -5.77 13.38
C PRO A 57 -24.07 -5.97 14.08
N ALA A 58 -22.99 -5.82 13.32
CA ALA A 58 -21.64 -5.92 13.87
C ALA A 58 -21.47 -4.90 15.02
N PRO A 59 -20.72 -5.24 16.08
CA PRO A 59 -20.48 -4.31 17.17
C PRO A 59 -19.76 -3.06 16.66
N THR A 60 -20.20 -1.89 17.15
CA THR A 60 -19.54 -0.61 16.93
C THR A 60 -18.82 -0.18 18.20
N PHE A 61 -17.67 0.51 18.04
CA PHE A 61 -16.82 0.96 19.14
C PHE A 61 -16.55 2.46 19.08
N SER A 62 -16.13 3.05 20.21
CA SER A 62 -15.69 4.45 20.25
C SER A 62 -14.35 4.65 19.53
N VAL A 63 -14.19 5.81 18.89
CA VAL A 63 -12.92 6.27 18.29
C VAL A 63 -12.14 7.11 19.30
N SER A 64 -10.82 7.01 19.29
CA SER A 64 -9.95 7.80 20.16
C SER A 64 -10.06 9.30 19.86
N PRO A 65 -9.97 10.17 20.88
CA PRO A 65 -9.89 11.61 20.67
C PRO A 65 -8.57 11.99 19.99
N VAL A 66 -8.51 13.19 19.42
CA VAL A 66 -7.27 13.73 18.84
C VAL A 66 -6.20 13.84 19.94
N PRO A 67 -5.07 13.13 19.80
CA PRO A 67 -4.02 13.17 20.82
C PRO A 67 -3.25 14.49 20.77
N LYS A 68 -2.48 14.77 21.83
CA LYS A 68 -1.55 15.91 21.83
C LYS A 68 -0.56 15.77 20.68
N ASN A 69 -0.21 16.90 20.07
CA ASN A 69 0.77 16.92 18.99
C ASN A 69 2.15 16.49 19.54
N PRO A 70 2.70 15.33 19.10
CA PRO A 70 4.00 14.86 19.57
C PRO A 70 5.15 15.74 19.04
N LEU A 71 4.91 16.47 17.96
CA LEU A 71 5.79 17.51 17.46
C LEU A 71 5.53 18.84 18.16
N GLY A 72 4.62 18.99 19.12
CA GLY A 72 4.34 20.29 19.75
C GLY A 72 3.55 21.27 18.86
N GLU A 73 3.03 22.32 19.48
CA GLU A 73 2.04 23.21 18.86
C GLU A 73 2.57 23.92 17.61
N GLY A 74 1.71 24.04 16.59
CA GLY A 74 2.05 24.67 15.31
C GLY A 74 3.03 23.90 14.42
N ARG A 75 3.56 22.74 14.85
CA ARG A 75 4.44 21.90 14.02
C ARG A 75 3.65 20.79 13.33
N TYR A 76 4.01 20.52 12.07
CA TYR A 76 3.41 19.48 11.24
C TYR A 76 4.42 18.40 10.91
N ILE A 77 3.93 17.19 10.63
CA ILE A 77 4.73 16.10 10.07
C ILE A 77 5.31 16.56 8.73
N ARG A 78 6.64 16.59 8.59
CA ARG A 78 7.31 16.96 7.33
C ARG A 78 7.92 15.77 6.63
N THR A 79 8.47 14.83 7.39
CA THR A 79 9.17 13.67 6.87
C THR A 79 8.55 12.37 7.36
N ALA A 80 8.54 11.35 6.51
CA ALA A 80 8.09 10.03 6.87
C ALA A 80 9.04 8.91 6.43
N ALA A 81 8.92 7.76 7.09
CA ALA A 81 9.53 6.51 6.66
C ALA A 81 8.59 5.31 6.88
N ALA A 82 8.78 4.25 6.09
CA ALA A 82 8.04 3.01 6.20
C ALA A 82 9.00 1.84 6.48
N LEU A 83 8.64 1.00 7.45
CA LEU A 83 9.31 -0.25 7.77
C LEU A 83 8.35 -1.41 7.50
N ILE A 84 8.56 -2.11 6.39
CA ILE A 84 7.76 -3.28 6.01
C ILE A 84 8.46 -4.53 6.55
N ILE A 85 7.75 -5.33 7.32
CA ILE A 85 8.28 -6.49 8.03
C ILE A 85 7.56 -7.72 7.48
N GLY A 86 8.31 -8.64 6.88
CA GLY A 86 7.74 -9.86 6.31
C GLY A 86 8.69 -10.58 5.36
N ASP A 87 9.07 -11.80 5.69
CA ASP A 87 9.88 -12.66 4.79
C ASP A 87 9.21 -12.92 3.44
N GLU A 88 7.88 -12.98 3.39
CA GLU A 88 7.09 -13.16 2.17
C GLU A 88 7.20 -11.98 1.20
N ILE A 89 7.56 -10.80 1.70
CA ILE A 89 7.84 -9.64 0.85
C ILE A 89 9.24 -9.77 0.27
N LEU A 90 10.23 -10.12 1.11
CA LEU A 90 11.62 -10.28 0.68
C LEU A 90 11.81 -11.43 -0.31
N ASN A 91 11.10 -12.53 -0.14
CA ASN A 91 11.15 -13.67 -1.07
C ASN A 91 10.21 -13.50 -2.29
N GLY A 92 9.49 -12.38 -2.40
CA GLY A 92 8.65 -12.03 -3.53
C GLY A 92 7.35 -12.83 -3.64
N LYS A 93 6.98 -13.63 -2.63
CA LYS A 93 5.70 -14.35 -2.58
C LYS A 93 4.51 -13.39 -2.55
N THR A 94 4.64 -12.30 -1.81
CA THR A 94 3.61 -11.26 -1.70
C THR A 94 4.15 -9.96 -2.28
N HIS A 95 3.38 -9.34 -3.18
CA HIS A 95 3.70 -8.01 -3.68
C HIS A 95 3.37 -6.96 -2.61
N ASP A 96 4.35 -6.17 -2.20
CA ASP A 96 4.14 -5.08 -1.24
C ASP A 96 3.23 -3.99 -1.82
N MET A 97 2.00 -3.95 -1.32
CA MET A 97 1.02 -2.90 -1.63
C MET A 97 1.02 -1.78 -0.58
N ASN A 98 1.47 -2.07 0.65
CA ASN A 98 1.33 -1.19 1.79
C ASN A 98 2.30 -0.03 1.70
N SER A 99 3.56 -0.27 1.30
CA SER A 99 4.51 0.83 1.09
C SER A 99 4.11 1.73 -0.07
N ASN A 100 3.55 1.17 -1.15
CA ASN A 100 3.05 1.95 -2.27
C ASN A 100 1.87 2.83 -1.85
N TYR A 101 0.93 2.27 -1.10
CA TYR A 101 -0.18 3.03 -0.55
C TYR A 101 0.29 4.14 0.39
N PHE A 102 1.23 3.84 1.29
CA PHE A 102 1.80 4.83 2.19
C PHE A 102 2.54 5.95 1.45
N ALA A 103 3.23 5.64 0.35
CA ALA A 103 3.88 6.64 -0.50
C ALA A 103 2.87 7.59 -1.15
N LYS A 104 1.73 7.07 -1.62
CA LYS A 104 0.62 7.90 -2.14
C LYS A 104 0.04 8.77 -1.03
N TYR A 105 -0.27 8.17 0.12
CA TYR A 105 -0.75 8.88 1.30
C TYR A 105 0.17 10.05 1.68
N CYS A 106 1.48 9.80 1.80
CA CYS A 106 2.45 10.84 2.13
C CYS A 106 2.44 11.98 1.09
N PHE A 107 2.45 11.63 -0.20
CA PHE A 107 2.39 12.61 -1.29
C PHE A 107 1.12 13.47 -1.21
N GLU A 108 -0.05 12.84 -1.09
CA GLU A 108 -1.36 13.50 -0.99
C GLU A 108 -1.48 14.42 0.22
N HIS A 109 -0.77 14.09 1.31
CA HIS A 109 -0.77 14.87 2.54
C HIS A 109 0.42 15.85 2.67
N GLY A 110 1.27 15.97 1.64
CA GLY A 110 2.42 16.88 1.63
C GLY A 110 3.53 16.49 2.59
N VAL A 111 3.59 15.22 2.95
CA VAL A 111 4.64 14.60 3.75
C VAL A 111 5.70 14.00 2.81
N ASP A 112 6.96 14.28 3.08
CA ASP A 112 8.08 13.81 2.28
C ASP A 112 8.50 12.42 2.76
N LEU A 113 8.11 11.38 2.01
CA LEU A 113 8.52 10.01 2.29
C LEU A 113 9.99 9.82 1.92
N LYS A 114 10.84 9.71 2.94
CA LYS A 114 12.30 9.66 2.79
C LYS A 114 12.87 8.27 2.61
N ARG A 115 12.20 7.25 3.15
CA ARG A 115 12.68 5.87 3.13
C ARG A 115 11.54 4.87 3.21
N ILE A 116 11.63 3.83 2.39
CA ILE A 116 10.92 2.57 2.59
C ILE A 116 12.02 1.53 2.79
N GLU A 117 11.89 0.72 3.82
CA GLU A 117 12.78 -0.41 4.10
C GLU A 117 11.93 -1.66 4.28
N VAL A 118 12.32 -2.74 3.59
CA VAL A 118 11.71 -4.05 3.76
C VAL A 118 12.72 -4.93 4.46
N ILE A 119 12.32 -5.54 5.57
CA ILE A 119 13.17 -6.40 6.40
C ILE A 119 12.48 -7.73 6.69
N ALA A 120 13.30 -8.73 7.07
CA ALA A 120 12.83 -10.03 7.54
C ALA A 120 12.13 -9.90 8.89
N ASP A 121 11.42 -10.95 9.28
CA ASP A 121 10.89 -11.15 10.64
C ASP A 121 12.04 -11.49 11.62
N ASP A 122 13.01 -10.59 11.71
CA ASP A 122 14.20 -10.70 12.56
C ASP A 122 14.21 -9.58 13.60
N GLU A 123 14.36 -9.97 14.87
CA GLU A 123 14.32 -9.05 16.01
C GLU A 123 15.41 -7.96 15.92
N GLY A 124 16.63 -8.34 15.54
CA GLY A 124 17.75 -7.40 15.45
C GLY A 124 17.52 -6.34 14.37
N GLN A 125 17.02 -6.77 13.21
CA GLN A 125 16.67 -5.88 12.11
C GLN A 125 15.53 -4.93 12.48
N ILE A 126 14.48 -5.42 13.15
CA ILE A 126 13.35 -4.59 13.60
C ILE A 126 13.84 -3.55 14.62
N ILE A 127 14.68 -3.94 15.58
CA ILE A 127 15.24 -3.04 16.60
C ILE A 127 16.08 -1.93 15.94
N GLU A 128 17.06 -2.28 15.11
CA GLU A 128 17.95 -1.31 14.48
C GLU A 128 17.17 -0.33 13.60
N ALA A 129 16.33 -0.85 12.70
CA ALA A 129 15.63 -0.02 11.73
C ALA A 129 14.62 0.91 12.42
N SER A 130 13.85 0.41 13.40
CA SER A 130 12.84 1.21 14.10
C SER A 130 13.48 2.37 14.89
N GLN A 131 14.56 2.11 15.64
CA GLN A 131 15.28 3.15 16.38
C GLN A 131 15.85 4.21 15.43
N ARG A 132 16.52 3.78 14.35
CA ARG A 132 17.09 4.66 13.34
C ARG A 132 16.02 5.52 12.67
N MET A 133 14.87 4.95 12.32
CA MET A 133 13.79 5.70 11.69
C MET A 133 13.13 6.70 12.63
N VAL A 134 12.81 6.31 13.87
CA VAL A 134 12.22 7.20 14.89
C VAL A 134 13.10 8.40 15.20
N LYS A 135 14.43 8.18 15.22
CA LYS A 135 15.42 9.25 15.39
C LYS A 135 15.41 10.26 14.24
N ASN A 136 15.27 9.80 13.00
CA ASN A 136 15.53 10.61 11.81
C ASN A 136 14.28 11.23 11.15
N TYR A 137 13.09 10.74 11.46
CA TYR A 137 11.85 11.15 10.79
C TYR A 137 10.76 11.59 11.78
N ASP A 138 9.75 12.32 11.28
CA ASP A 138 8.65 12.83 12.09
C ASP A 138 7.52 11.79 12.25
N PHE A 139 7.34 10.96 11.23
CA PHE A 139 6.29 9.94 11.18
C PHE A 139 6.83 8.64 10.61
N VAL A 140 6.75 7.56 11.37
CA VAL A 140 7.23 6.24 10.93
C VAL A 140 6.07 5.29 10.99
N VAL A 141 5.87 4.48 9.94
CA VAL A 141 4.89 3.39 9.96
C VAL A 141 5.60 2.05 9.89
N THR A 142 5.10 1.07 10.63
CA THR A 142 5.42 -0.33 10.37
C THR A 142 4.23 -1.05 9.76
N SER A 143 4.49 -2.12 9.01
CA SER A 143 3.46 -3.00 8.48
C SER A 143 3.94 -4.44 8.55
N GLY A 144 3.20 -5.30 9.27
CA GLY A 144 3.48 -6.74 9.37
C GLY A 144 3.95 -7.20 10.75
N GLY A 145 3.96 -8.51 10.97
CA GLY A 145 4.47 -9.16 12.19
C GLY A 145 3.66 -8.89 13.47
N ILE A 146 2.34 -8.63 13.38
CA ILE A 146 1.46 -8.35 14.54
C ILE A 146 0.29 -9.33 14.72
N GLY A 147 0.27 -10.40 13.94
CA GLY A 147 -0.73 -11.46 14.06
C GLY A 147 -0.49 -12.43 15.23
N PRO A 148 -1.19 -13.58 15.23
CA PRO A 148 -1.13 -14.54 16.32
C PRO A 148 -0.07 -15.64 16.11
N THR A 149 0.75 -15.60 15.05
CA THR A 149 1.72 -16.68 14.77
C THR A 149 3.04 -16.44 15.50
N HIS A 150 4.05 -17.28 15.25
CA HIS A 150 5.30 -17.30 16.02
C HIS A 150 6.35 -16.35 15.44
N ASP A 151 6.28 -16.15 14.13
CA ASP A 151 6.97 -15.15 13.31
C ASP A 151 6.42 -13.72 13.51
N ASP A 152 5.22 -13.56 14.06
CA ASP A 152 4.67 -12.26 14.46
C ASP A 152 5.37 -11.67 15.71
N ILE A 153 6.55 -11.10 15.51
CA ILE A 153 7.44 -10.61 16.58
C ILE A 153 7.56 -9.08 16.67
N THR A 154 6.80 -8.32 15.89
CA THR A 154 6.96 -6.85 15.79
C THR A 154 6.76 -6.15 17.12
N TYR A 155 5.67 -6.41 17.86
CA TYR A 155 5.46 -5.75 19.16
C TYR A 155 6.54 -6.08 20.19
N ALA A 156 6.98 -7.34 20.24
CA ALA A 156 8.01 -7.78 21.17
C ALA A 156 9.38 -7.16 20.85
N SER A 157 9.73 -7.11 19.57
CA SER A 157 10.97 -6.49 19.10
C SER A 157 10.97 -4.98 19.36
N LEU A 158 9.85 -4.30 19.10
CA LEU A 158 9.71 -2.87 19.38
C LEU A 158 9.70 -2.56 20.89
N ALA A 159 9.14 -3.43 21.73
CA ALA A 159 9.25 -3.29 23.17
C ALA A 159 10.73 -3.30 23.62
N LYS A 160 11.53 -4.23 23.09
CA LYS A 160 12.98 -4.27 23.32
C LYS A 160 13.69 -3.03 22.77
N ALA A 161 13.35 -2.61 21.55
CA ALA A 161 13.94 -1.43 20.90
C ALA A 161 13.82 -0.16 21.75
N PHE A 162 12.69 0.02 22.45
CA PHE A 162 12.43 1.20 23.26
C PHE A 162 12.49 0.94 24.78
N SER A 163 13.13 -0.17 25.18
CA SER A 163 13.35 -0.56 26.57
C SER A 163 12.05 -0.54 27.41
N GLN A 164 11.00 -1.17 26.89
CA GLN A 164 9.68 -1.25 27.52
C GLN A 164 9.33 -2.70 27.84
N SER A 165 8.59 -2.92 28.93
CA SER A 165 7.93 -4.20 29.19
C SER A 165 6.74 -4.38 28.25
N LEU A 166 6.31 -5.63 28.05
CA LEU A 166 5.05 -5.94 27.38
C LEU A 166 3.92 -6.07 28.40
N ALA A 167 2.73 -5.58 28.06
CA ALA A 167 1.53 -5.73 28.86
C ALA A 167 0.28 -5.84 27.98
N HIS A 168 -0.69 -6.64 28.40
CA HIS A 168 -1.96 -6.72 27.70
C HIS A 168 -2.73 -5.41 27.83
N HIS A 169 -3.24 -4.90 26.71
CA HIS A 169 -4.08 -3.72 26.70
C HIS A 169 -5.55 -4.12 26.94
N PRO A 170 -6.16 -3.78 28.10
CA PRO A 170 -7.46 -4.31 28.50
C PRO A 170 -8.59 -3.97 27.52
N GLU A 171 -8.62 -2.74 26.99
CA GLU A 171 -9.66 -2.33 26.05
C GLU A 171 -9.55 -3.05 24.71
N THR A 172 -8.33 -3.28 24.22
CA THR A 172 -8.13 -4.03 22.96
C THR A 172 -8.59 -5.47 23.13
N LEU A 173 -8.27 -6.12 24.25
CA LEU A 173 -8.79 -7.45 24.57
C LEU A 173 -10.32 -7.48 24.63
N ALA A 174 -10.94 -6.48 25.26
CA ALA A 174 -12.40 -6.39 25.33
C ALA A 174 -13.05 -6.25 23.94
N ARG A 175 -12.56 -5.32 23.10
CA ARG A 175 -13.05 -5.13 21.72
C ARG A 175 -12.83 -6.36 20.85
N MET A 176 -11.66 -6.98 20.98
CA MET A 176 -11.32 -8.22 20.31
C MET A 176 -12.35 -9.30 20.69
N ASN A 177 -12.52 -9.59 21.99
CA ASN A 177 -13.48 -10.58 22.47
C ASN A 177 -14.91 -10.30 21.98
N GLN A 178 -15.36 -9.04 21.98
CA GLN A 178 -16.68 -8.65 21.47
C GLN A 178 -16.83 -8.92 19.97
N MET A 179 -15.81 -8.63 19.16
CA MET A 179 -15.84 -8.84 17.72
C MET A 179 -15.79 -10.33 17.34
N ILE A 180 -14.99 -11.13 18.05
CA ILE A 180 -14.86 -12.55 17.72
C ILE A 180 -15.98 -13.41 18.35
N LYS A 181 -16.74 -12.91 19.34
CA LYS A 181 -17.75 -13.66 20.11
C LYS A 181 -18.73 -14.49 19.27
N HIS A 182 -19.11 -13.98 18.09
CA HIS A 182 -20.09 -14.62 17.20
C HIS A 182 -19.45 -15.53 16.15
N ARG A 183 -18.11 -15.69 16.16
CA ARG A 183 -17.42 -16.58 15.24
C ARG A 183 -17.51 -18.02 15.74
N THR A 184 -17.97 -18.91 14.86
CA THR A 184 -18.22 -20.33 15.13
C THR A 184 -16.99 -21.09 15.65
N TRP A 185 -15.78 -20.65 15.33
CA TRP A 185 -14.53 -21.29 15.75
C TRP A 185 -14.06 -20.88 17.16
N MET A 186 -14.63 -19.83 17.76
CA MET A 186 -14.24 -19.37 19.10
C MET A 186 -14.64 -20.35 20.20
N SER A 187 -15.82 -20.98 20.09
CA SER A 187 -16.29 -21.99 21.04
C SER A 187 -15.46 -23.28 21.04
N THR A 188 -14.55 -23.44 20.07
CA THR A 188 -13.72 -24.64 19.90
C THR A 188 -12.23 -24.39 20.15
N GLN A 189 -11.82 -23.18 20.57
CA GLN A 189 -10.40 -22.87 20.78
C GLN A 189 -9.80 -23.60 21.99
N THR A 190 -8.58 -24.09 21.83
CA THR A 190 -7.75 -24.55 22.96
C THR A 190 -7.23 -23.36 23.78
N PRO A 191 -6.80 -23.57 25.04
CA PRO A 191 -6.14 -22.53 25.82
C PRO A 191 -4.93 -21.90 25.11
N GLN A 192 -4.14 -22.71 24.40
CA GLN A 192 -2.97 -22.25 23.64
C GLN A 192 -3.36 -21.37 22.46
N GLN A 193 -4.44 -21.71 21.75
CA GLN A 193 -4.95 -20.89 20.65
C GLN A 193 -5.49 -19.55 21.15
N ARG A 194 -6.17 -19.52 22.30
CA ARG A 194 -6.60 -18.26 22.93
C ARG A 194 -5.42 -17.39 23.31
N ALA A 195 -4.41 -17.95 23.97
CA ALA A 195 -3.20 -17.22 24.34
C ALA A 195 -2.48 -16.65 23.10
N ALA A 196 -2.43 -17.39 21.99
CA ALA A 196 -1.87 -16.90 20.73
C ALA A 196 -2.65 -15.71 20.15
N THR A 197 -3.98 -15.74 20.20
CA THR A 197 -4.83 -14.61 19.79
C THR A 197 -4.65 -13.40 20.70
N GLU A 198 -4.59 -13.60 22.02
CA GLU A 198 -4.44 -12.54 23.01
C GLU A 198 -3.10 -11.80 22.90
N ARG A 199 -2.05 -12.44 22.35
CA ARG A 199 -0.77 -11.77 22.04
C ARG A 199 -0.92 -10.60 21.07
N MET A 200 -1.95 -10.57 20.23
CA MET A 200 -2.22 -9.41 19.36
C MET A 200 -2.65 -8.15 20.12
N ALA A 201 -2.95 -8.26 21.43
CA ALA A 201 -3.20 -7.15 22.34
C ALA A 201 -2.09 -6.97 23.39
N LEU A 202 -0.94 -7.63 23.22
CA LEU A 202 0.22 -7.54 24.10
C LEU A 202 1.16 -6.45 23.55
N PHE A 203 1.13 -5.26 24.15
CA PHE A 203 1.80 -4.06 23.62
C PHE A 203 2.94 -3.59 24.53
N PRO A 204 3.89 -2.78 24.00
CA PRO A 204 4.86 -2.06 24.83
C PRO A 204 4.16 -1.18 25.87
N GLY A 205 4.65 -1.19 27.11
CA GLY A 205 3.92 -0.66 28.27
C GLY A 205 3.64 0.84 28.26
N ARG A 206 4.40 1.64 27.50
CA ARG A 206 4.17 3.09 27.33
C ARG A 206 3.57 3.42 25.96
N ALA A 207 3.07 2.43 25.23
CA ALA A 207 2.46 2.65 23.95
C ALA A 207 1.16 3.45 24.09
N GLU A 208 0.95 4.38 23.17
CA GLU A 208 -0.33 5.03 23.00
C GLU A 208 -1.18 4.22 22.02
N VAL A 209 -2.38 3.86 22.45
CA VAL A 209 -3.28 2.99 21.68
C VAL A 209 -4.38 3.84 21.06
N LEU A 210 -4.40 3.92 19.73
CA LEU A 210 -5.35 4.75 18.98
C LEU A 210 -6.36 3.86 18.26
N PHE A 211 -7.61 3.92 18.69
CA PHE A 211 -8.72 3.31 17.96
C PHE A 211 -9.22 4.29 16.91
N VAL A 212 -9.00 3.97 15.64
CA VAL A 212 -9.20 4.91 14.53
C VAL A 212 -10.54 4.76 13.82
N ALA A 213 -11.23 3.63 14.00
CA ALA A 213 -12.52 3.37 13.35
C ALA A 213 -13.44 2.54 14.25
N GLU A 214 -14.75 2.72 14.05
CA GLU A 214 -15.80 2.15 14.91
C GLU A 214 -16.04 0.65 14.66
N ASP A 215 -15.72 0.16 13.46
CA ASP A 215 -16.08 -1.19 13.00
C ASP A 215 -14.87 -2.15 12.96
N ILE A 216 -13.75 -1.76 13.55
CA ILE A 216 -12.56 -2.60 13.72
C ILE A 216 -12.12 -2.61 15.19
N TRP A 217 -11.64 -3.76 15.65
CA TRP A 217 -11.12 -3.90 17.01
C TRP A 217 -9.62 -3.58 17.10
N VAL A 218 -8.89 -3.69 15.98
CA VAL A 218 -7.43 -3.52 15.90
C VAL A 218 -7.09 -2.02 16.00
N PRO A 219 -6.30 -1.60 17.00
CA PRO A 219 -5.85 -0.21 17.11
C PRO A 219 -4.60 0.05 16.28
N VAL A 220 -4.31 1.33 16.03
CA VAL A 220 -2.96 1.78 15.71
C VAL A 220 -2.20 1.95 17.03
N VAL A 221 -1.12 1.20 17.22
CA VAL A 221 -0.26 1.33 18.41
C VAL A 221 0.87 2.29 18.07
N ARG A 222 1.02 3.37 18.85
CA ARG A 222 2.00 4.43 18.63
C ARG A 222 3.07 4.44 19.72
N LEU A 223 4.33 4.40 19.31
CA LEU A 223 5.51 4.50 20.18
C LEU A 223 6.28 5.80 19.93
N GLU A 224 6.90 6.33 20.99
CA GLU A 224 7.77 7.51 20.93
C GLU A 224 7.13 8.73 20.24
N GLY A 225 5.79 8.80 20.25
CA GLY A 225 5.01 9.83 19.56
C GLY A 225 5.06 9.81 18.03
N LYS A 226 5.85 8.93 17.41
CA LYS A 226 6.18 8.99 15.98
C LYS A 226 5.95 7.68 15.22
N LEU A 227 6.19 6.54 15.88
CA LEU A 227 6.15 5.22 15.25
C LEU A 227 4.76 4.61 15.40
N CYS A 228 4.00 4.53 14.31
CA CYS A 228 2.68 3.90 14.26
C CYS A 228 2.78 2.49 13.67
N ILE A 229 2.27 1.51 14.40
CA ILE A 229 2.35 0.09 14.05
C ILE A 229 1.04 -0.33 13.39
N PHE A 230 1.12 -0.92 12.20
CA PHE A 230 -0.03 -1.38 11.43
C PHE A 230 0.03 -2.87 11.08
N PRO A 231 -1.13 -3.50 10.81
CA PRO A 231 -1.20 -4.86 10.28
C PRO A 231 -0.63 -4.96 8.87
N GLY A 232 -0.14 -6.16 8.51
CA GLY A 232 0.36 -6.46 7.16
C GLY A 232 -0.75 -6.63 6.11
N ILE A 233 -2.00 -6.84 6.53
CA ILE A 233 -3.14 -7.05 5.62
C ILE A 233 -3.45 -5.74 4.88
N PRO A 234 -3.34 -5.67 3.53
CA PRO A 234 -3.43 -4.41 2.80
C PRO A 234 -4.73 -3.64 3.03
N SER A 235 -5.88 -4.29 2.89
CA SER A 235 -7.18 -3.63 3.08
C SER A 235 -7.36 -3.05 4.49
N LEU A 236 -6.77 -3.68 5.50
CA LEU A 236 -6.82 -3.20 6.87
C LEU A 236 -5.82 -2.07 7.10
N PHE A 237 -4.60 -2.18 6.56
CA PHE A 237 -3.59 -1.11 6.57
C PHE A 237 -4.15 0.18 5.97
N GLU A 238 -4.70 0.11 4.75
CA GLU A 238 -5.25 1.27 4.03
C GLU A 238 -6.37 1.95 4.80
N LYS A 239 -7.32 1.14 5.31
CA LYS A 239 -8.44 1.62 6.11
C LYS A 239 -7.97 2.32 7.39
N MET A 240 -7.05 1.69 8.13
CA MET A 240 -6.55 2.24 9.39
C MET A 240 -5.74 3.51 9.17
N LEU A 241 -4.89 3.57 8.14
CA LEU A 241 -4.10 4.75 7.82
C LEU A 241 -5.00 5.93 7.41
N THR A 242 -6.00 5.67 6.57
CA THR A 242 -7.01 6.69 6.19
C THR A 242 -7.72 7.21 7.43
N ALA A 243 -8.18 6.32 8.30
CA ALA A 243 -8.91 6.65 9.51
C ALA A 243 -8.04 7.35 10.57
N LEU A 244 -6.71 7.18 10.53
CA LEU A 244 -5.75 7.85 11.40
C LEU A 244 -5.54 9.33 11.04
N THR A 245 -5.78 9.71 9.78
CA THR A 245 -5.59 11.08 9.25
C THR A 245 -6.08 12.22 10.15
N PRO A 246 -7.31 12.22 10.70
CA PRO A 246 -7.79 13.29 11.59
C PRO A 246 -7.03 13.38 12.92
N LEU A 247 -6.31 12.32 13.32
CA LEU A 247 -5.54 12.28 14.55
C LEU A 247 -4.07 12.71 14.35
N LEU A 248 -3.67 13.02 13.11
CA LEU A 248 -2.29 13.38 12.76
C LEU A 248 -2.15 14.89 12.52
N PRO A 249 -1.05 15.50 13.00
CA PRO A 249 -0.71 16.90 12.70
C PRO A 249 -0.12 17.01 11.28
N LEU A 250 -0.95 16.80 10.26
CA LEU A 250 -0.54 16.83 8.85
C LEU A 250 -0.44 18.26 8.31
N PRO A 251 0.43 18.50 7.31
CA PRO A 251 0.51 19.80 6.65
C PRO A 251 -0.85 20.31 6.13
N PRO A 252 -1.08 21.64 6.18
CA PRO A 252 -2.30 22.24 5.67
C PRO A 252 -2.43 22.01 4.16
N ARG A 253 -3.66 22.07 3.64
CA ARG A 253 -3.94 21.78 2.22
C ARG A 253 -3.15 22.65 1.25
N THR A 254 -2.86 23.90 1.63
CA THR A 254 -2.06 24.86 0.87
C THR A 254 -0.60 24.45 0.68
N GLU A 255 -0.09 23.53 1.50
CA GLU A 255 1.28 23.02 1.43
C GLU A 255 1.41 21.66 0.74
N ARG A 256 0.28 21.06 0.34
CA ARG A 256 0.27 19.76 -0.34
C ARG A 256 0.72 19.92 -1.80
N PRO A 257 1.56 19.01 -2.32
CA PRO A 257 1.91 19.02 -3.73
C PRO A 257 0.71 18.66 -4.58
N LEU A 258 0.68 19.21 -5.79
CA LEU A 258 -0.19 18.84 -6.87
C LEU A 258 0.60 18.00 -7.87
N ARG A 259 -0.09 17.04 -8.49
CA ARG A 259 0.42 16.28 -9.63
C ARG A 259 -0.53 16.46 -10.81
N ILE A 260 -0.01 16.92 -11.93
CA ILE A 260 -0.73 16.94 -13.21
C ILE A 260 -0.01 16.01 -14.16
N GLN A 261 -0.76 15.21 -14.91
CA GLN A 261 -0.21 14.28 -15.89
C GLN A 261 -0.74 14.62 -17.27
N VAL A 262 0.18 14.83 -18.22
CA VAL A 262 -0.12 15.08 -19.63
C VAL A 262 0.35 13.87 -20.43
N PHE A 263 -0.53 13.25 -21.19
CA PHE A 263 -0.16 12.13 -22.06
C PHE A 263 0.02 12.59 -23.50
N THR A 264 1.00 12.02 -24.18
CA THR A 264 1.21 12.19 -25.63
C THR A 264 1.54 10.85 -26.26
N GLU A 265 1.13 10.66 -27.52
CA GLU A 265 1.52 9.51 -28.34
C GLU A 265 2.92 9.66 -28.94
N ARG A 266 3.52 10.86 -28.81
CA ARG A 266 4.89 11.10 -29.29
C ARG A 266 5.90 10.24 -28.52
N PRO A 267 6.90 9.65 -29.20
CA PRO A 267 8.00 8.96 -28.55
C PRO A 267 8.74 9.85 -27.54
N GLU A 268 9.22 9.25 -26.45
CA GLU A 268 9.95 9.97 -25.39
C GLU A 268 11.16 10.75 -25.91
N SER A 269 11.89 10.17 -26.87
CA SER A 269 13.06 10.79 -27.49
C SER A 269 12.74 12.11 -28.20
N MET A 270 11.52 12.28 -28.72
CA MET A 270 11.10 13.52 -29.40
C MET A 270 10.80 14.64 -28.42
N ILE A 271 10.32 14.33 -27.22
CA ILE A 271 9.94 15.33 -26.21
C ILE A 271 11.05 15.60 -25.19
N ALA A 272 12.03 14.70 -25.04
CA ALA A 272 13.10 14.80 -24.04
C ALA A 272 13.88 16.14 -24.06
N PRO A 273 14.24 16.74 -25.23
CA PRO A 273 14.91 18.05 -25.26
C PRO A 273 14.04 19.17 -24.69
N TYR A 274 12.72 19.15 -24.97
CA TYR A 274 11.78 20.10 -24.39
C TYR A 274 11.66 19.91 -22.88
N LEU A 275 11.49 18.66 -22.42
CA LEU A 275 11.37 18.37 -20.97
C LEU A 275 12.61 18.81 -20.19
N THR A 276 13.79 18.72 -20.78
CA THR A 276 15.05 19.18 -20.17
C THR A 276 15.07 20.70 -19.99
N LYS A 277 14.65 21.45 -21.02
CA LYS A 277 14.51 22.92 -20.95
C LYS A 277 13.44 23.32 -19.93
N LEU A 278 12.31 22.61 -19.95
CA LEU A 278 11.20 22.82 -19.03
C LEU A 278 11.63 22.60 -17.57
N GLN A 279 12.30 21.48 -17.27
CA GLN A 279 12.81 21.19 -15.93
C GLN A 279 13.81 22.26 -15.46
N THR A 280 14.70 22.73 -16.34
CA THR A 280 15.67 23.78 -16.01
C THR A 280 14.97 25.09 -15.62
N ARG A 281 13.93 25.47 -16.36
CA ARG A 281 13.10 26.66 -16.09
C ARG A 281 12.28 26.53 -14.80
N LEU A 282 11.79 25.33 -14.50
CA LEU A 282 10.84 25.09 -13.41
C LEU A 282 11.48 24.70 -12.07
N LYS A 283 12.75 24.26 -12.08
CA LYS A 283 13.50 23.89 -10.87
C LYS A 283 13.55 25.01 -9.81
N PRO A 284 13.82 26.29 -10.15
CA PRO A 284 13.82 27.39 -9.17
C PRO A 284 12.46 27.61 -8.49
N HIS A 285 11.38 27.13 -9.10
CA HIS A 285 10.02 27.25 -8.58
C HIS A 285 9.58 26.02 -7.78
N GLY A 286 10.47 25.02 -7.62
CA GLY A 286 10.16 23.78 -6.92
C GLY A 286 9.17 22.89 -7.67
N ILE A 287 9.12 23.02 -9.00
CA ILE A 287 8.30 22.16 -9.87
C ILE A 287 9.21 21.14 -10.55
N GLN A 288 8.88 19.87 -10.39
CA GLN A 288 9.56 18.72 -10.98
C GLN A 288 8.79 18.25 -12.21
N VAL A 289 9.53 17.90 -13.25
CA VAL A 289 9.06 17.35 -14.51
C VAL A 289 9.62 15.94 -14.62
N GLY A 290 8.75 14.96 -14.86
CA GLY A 290 9.14 13.57 -15.14
C GLY A 290 8.47 13.05 -16.40
N SER A 291 9.08 12.07 -17.05
CA SER A 291 8.49 11.30 -18.15
C SER A 291 8.37 9.83 -17.76
N TYR A 292 7.25 9.21 -18.14
CA TYR A 292 6.92 7.82 -17.84
C TYR A 292 6.34 7.16 -19.09
N PRO A 293 7.15 6.43 -19.88
CA PRO A 293 6.68 5.77 -21.08
C PRO A 293 5.67 4.66 -20.76
N VAL A 294 4.71 4.51 -21.67
CA VAL A 294 3.77 3.38 -21.73
C VAL A 294 4.06 2.64 -23.02
N LEU A 295 4.56 1.41 -22.89
CA LEU A 295 5.08 0.63 -24.00
C LEU A 295 4.04 0.51 -25.12
N GLY A 296 4.42 0.92 -26.33
CA GLY A 296 3.58 0.87 -27.53
C GLY A 296 2.42 1.86 -27.58
N GLN A 297 2.29 2.79 -26.62
CA GLN A 297 1.19 3.76 -26.58
C GLN A 297 1.67 5.21 -26.60
N GLY A 298 2.71 5.55 -25.82
CA GLY A 298 3.12 6.94 -25.68
C GLY A 298 3.83 7.20 -24.36
N VAL A 299 3.76 8.44 -23.86
CA VAL A 299 4.46 8.90 -22.66
C VAL A 299 3.56 9.76 -21.80
N PHE A 300 3.55 9.50 -20.50
CA PHE A 300 3.02 10.43 -19.50
C PHE A 300 4.12 11.39 -19.05
N VAL A 301 3.90 12.68 -19.23
CA VAL A 301 4.68 13.75 -18.61
C VAL A 301 4.00 14.12 -17.30
N SER A 302 4.71 14.00 -16.18
CA SER A 302 4.22 14.37 -14.85
C SER A 302 4.83 15.69 -14.40
N LEU A 303 3.97 16.62 -14.01
CA LEU A 303 4.34 17.88 -13.37
C LEU A 303 3.97 17.77 -11.89
N ILE A 304 4.97 17.92 -11.01
CA ILE A 304 4.79 17.84 -9.56
C ILE A 304 5.27 19.14 -8.93
N GLY A 305 4.43 19.81 -8.15
CA GLY A 305 4.81 21.06 -7.51
C GLY A 305 3.71 21.62 -6.64
N ARG A 306 3.81 22.89 -6.24
CA ARG A 306 2.75 23.60 -5.51
C ARG A 306 2.37 24.84 -6.31
N ASP A 307 1.09 25.19 -6.31
CA ASP A 307 0.68 26.51 -6.78
C ASP A 307 1.21 27.56 -5.79
N ARG A 308 2.17 28.36 -6.25
CA ARG A 308 2.75 29.45 -5.44
C ARG A 308 2.60 30.78 -6.17
N PRO A 309 2.24 31.86 -5.47
CA PRO A 309 2.53 33.19 -5.99
C PRO A 309 4.05 33.32 -6.16
N LEU A 310 4.54 33.92 -7.26
CA LEU A 310 5.97 34.11 -7.46
C LEU A 310 6.55 34.88 -6.27
N THR A 311 7.33 34.19 -5.44
CA THR A 311 8.31 34.84 -4.59
C THR A 311 9.59 34.90 -5.40
N THR A 312 9.98 36.12 -5.80
CA THR A 312 11.30 36.40 -6.36
C THR A 312 12.35 35.85 -5.39
N ALA A 313 13.21 34.97 -5.89
CA ALA A 313 14.34 34.48 -5.13
C ALA A 313 15.34 35.62 -4.86
N SER A 314 15.63 35.83 -3.58
CA SER A 314 16.86 36.38 -3.00
C SER A 314 17.54 37.60 -3.66
N THR A 315 17.29 38.78 -3.10
CA THR A 315 18.35 39.77 -2.89
C THR A 315 18.09 40.52 -1.60
N THR A 316 18.69 40.09 -0.49
CA THR A 316 18.93 40.97 0.66
C THR A 316 20.23 40.55 1.34
N ALA A 317 21.33 41.02 0.76
CA ALA A 317 22.49 41.44 1.53
C ALA A 317 22.57 42.97 1.38
N ALA A 318 22.93 43.66 2.47
CA ALA A 318 23.29 45.09 2.58
C ALA A 318 22.17 46.12 2.90
N THR A 319 22.24 46.61 4.16
CA THR A 319 22.30 48.03 4.56
C THR A 319 21.01 48.88 4.65
N GLN A 320 20.49 48.98 5.88
CA GLN A 320 20.36 50.20 6.73
C GLN A 320 19.96 51.58 6.13
N ILE A 321 18.93 52.21 6.76
CA ILE A 321 18.81 53.63 7.24
C ILE A 321 17.60 54.49 6.75
N HIS A 322 16.88 55.08 7.75
CA HIS A 322 16.01 56.31 7.82
C HIS A 322 14.80 56.44 6.88
N GLU A 323 13.71 57.18 7.13
CA GLU A 323 12.97 57.82 8.25
C GLU A 323 11.72 58.47 7.60
N ASN A 324 10.60 58.60 8.33
CA ASN A 324 9.50 59.58 8.21
C ASN A 324 8.60 59.71 6.95
N GLY A 325 7.29 59.85 7.22
CA GLY A 325 6.46 60.93 6.66
C GLY A 325 5.37 60.60 5.64
N ASP A 326 4.12 60.53 6.13
CA ASP A 326 2.84 61.08 5.64
C ASP A 326 2.37 61.01 4.16
N GLU A 327 1.12 60.52 4.08
CA GLU A 327 -0.06 60.92 3.29
C GLU A 327 -0.14 60.86 1.74
N ASP A 328 -1.30 60.31 1.34
CA ASP A 328 -2.12 60.53 0.15
C ASP A 328 -1.67 60.10 -1.26
N GLY A 329 -2.52 59.25 -1.86
CA GLY A 329 -2.83 59.36 -3.29
C GLY A 329 -2.82 58.06 -4.09
N ALA A 330 -3.94 57.88 -4.81
CA ALA A 330 -4.05 57.19 -6.10
C ALA A 330 -4.09 55.65 -6.14
N ASN A 331 -5.34 55.21 -6.35
CA ASN A 331 -5.77 54.04 -7.08
C ASN A 331 -5.01 53.87 -8.41
N GLU A 332 -4.01 52.99 -8.45
CA GLU A 332 -3.49 52.41 -9.69
C GLU A 332 -3.48 50.88 -9.60
N GLY A 333 -3.93 50.25 -10.70
CA GLY A 333 -4.25 48.83 -10.78
C GLY A 333 -3.12 47.93 -10.30
N LYS A 334 -3.43 47.07 -9.33
CA LYS A 334 -2.63 45.89 -8.99
C LYS A 334 -2.56 44.97 -10.23
N LYS A 335 -1.61 45.21 -11.14
CA LYS A 335 -1.07 44.18 -12.03
C LYS A 335 -0.59 43.04 -11.12
N GLY A 336 -1.40 42.00 -11.03
CA GLY A 336 -1.12 40.84 -10.19
C GLY A 336 0.28 40.34 -10.48
N ARG A 337 1.09 40.16 -9.44
CA ARG A 337 2.38 39.47 -9.54
C ARG A 337 2.17 38.21 -10.37
N PRO A 338 3.01 37.89 -11.37
CA PRO A 338 2.82 36.69 -12.15
C PRO A 338 2.79 35.50 -11.17
N ARG A 339 1.78 34.64 -11.28
CA ARG A 339 1.70 33.41 -10.48
C ARG A 339 2.13 32.31 -11.42
N ILE A 340 3.00 31.40 -10.97
CA ILE A 340 3.23 30.18 -11.73
C ILE A 340 2.14 29.21 -11.30
N SER A 341 1.17 29.01 -12.19
CA SER A 341 0.13 28.00 -12.03
C SER A 341 0.58 26.69 -12.65
N LEU A 342 0.49 25.59 -11.90
CA LEU A 342 0.79 24.27 -12.45
C LEU A 342 -0.15 23.92 -13.61
N ALA A 343 -1.38 24.43 -13.59
CA ALA A 343 -2.36 24.25 -14.65
C ALA A 343 -2.05 25.08 -15.92
N GLU A 344 -1.37 26.22 -15.80
CA GLU A 344 -0.87 26.97 -16.96
C GLU A 344 0.31 26.28 -17.61
N ILE A 345 1.24 25.77 -16.79
CA ILE A 345 2.36 24.95 -17.28
C ILE A 345 1.83 23.69 -17.96
N ALA A 346 0.83 23.02 -17.38
CA ALA A 346 0.23 21.85 -18.00
C ALA A 346 -0.33 22.15 -19.40
N ARG A 347 -1.02 23.29 -19.56
CA ARG A 347 -1.53 23.74 -20.87
C ARG A 347 -0.42 24.04 -21.87
N GLU A 348 0.67 24.66 -21.42
CA GLU A 348 1.88 24.85 -22.26
C GLU A 348 2.44 23.50 -22.72
N VAL A 349 2.57 22.55 -21.80
CA VAL A 349 3.06 21.20 -22.10
C VAL A 349 2.13 20.51 -23.10
N GLU A 350 0.81 20.54 -22.89
CA GLU A 350 -0.19 19.99 -23.82
C GLU A 350 0.00 20.51 -25.24
N GLN A 351 0.17 21.82 -25.40
CA GLN A 351 0.37 22.45 -26.71
C GLN A 351 1.68 22.01 -27.36
N GLU A 352 2.79 22.02 -26.61
CA GLU A 352 4.11 21.70 -27.13
C GLU A 352 4.22 20.22 -27.56
N ILE A 353 3.75 19.30 -26.71
CA ILE A 353 3.87 17.87 -26.96
C ILE A 353 2.68 17.28 -27.72
N GLY A 354 1.69 18.09 -28.07
CA GLY A 354 0.43 17.63 -28.67
C GLY A 354 -0.29 16.62 -27.78
N GLY A 355 -0.34 16.88 -26.48
CA GLY A 355 -0.85 15.97 -25.46
C GLY A 355 -2.20 16.39 -24.87
N GLN A 356 -2.68 15.59 -23.92
CA GLN A 356 -3.92 15.84 -23.16
C GLN A 356 -3.69 15.56 -21.67
N VAL A 357 -4.25 16.39 -20.79
CA VAL A 357 -4.27 16.16 -19.34
C VAL A 357 -5.20 15.01 -18.99
N PHE A 358 -4.73 14.15 -18.09
CA PHE A 358 -5.49 13.01 -17.57
C PHE A 358 -5.59 13.03 -16.05
N SER A 359 -6.70 12.49 -15.52
CA SER A 359 -6.84 12.21 -14.09
C SER A 359 -5.94 11.05 -13.67
N GLU A 360 -5.61 10.97 -12.38
CA GLU A 360 -4.78 9.86 -11.86
C GLU A 360 -5.43 8.48 -12.06
N GLU A 361 -6.76 8.39 -11.97
CA GLU A 361 -7.52 7.16 -12.23
C GLU A 361 -7.38 6.71 -13.69
N GLU A 362 -7.50 7.64 -14.63
CA GLU A 362 -7.39 7.35 -16.06
C GLU A 362 -5.95 6.97 -16.45
N VAL A 363 -4.95 7.60 -15.83
CA VAL A 363 -3.54 7.19 -15.95
C VAL A 363 -3.37 5.74 -15.47
N ALA A 364 -3.90 5.43 -14.28
CA ALA A 364 -3.79 4.08 -13.70
C ALA A 364 -4.47 3.03 -14.58
N ARG A 365 -5.65 3.35 -15.13
CA ARG A 365 -6.39 2.49 -16.06
C ARG A 365 -5.58 2.18 -17.31
N ARG A 366 -5.01 3.20 -17.98
CA ARG A 366 -4.21 3.02 -19.21
C ARG A 366 -2.94 2.22 -18.95
N LYS A 367 -2.23 2.49 -17.85
CA LYS A 367 -1.06 1.70 -17.43
C LYS A 367 -1.43 0.24 -17.12
N GLY A 368 -2.60 0.01 -16.52
CA GLY A 368 -3.13 -1.32 -16.21
C GLY A 368 -3.49 -2.13 -17.47
N GLN A 369 -4.13 -1.50 -18.46
CA GLN A 369 -4.48 -2.13 -19.74
C GLN A 369 -3.23 -2.57 -20.53
N CYS A 370 -2.13 -1.81 -20.45
CA CYS A 370 -0.84 -2.19 -21.05
C CYS A 370 -0.28 -3.50 -20.46
N LYS A 371 -0.38 -3.72 -19.14
CA LYS A 371 0.06 -4.97 -18.50
C LYS A 371 -0.67 -6.22 -19.01
N GLN A 372 -1.94 -6.08 -19.41
CA GLN A 372 -2.73 -7.19 -19.97
C GLN A 372 -2.31 -7.53 -21.41
N LEU A 373 -1.92 -6.53 -22.20
CA LEU A 373 -1.45 -6.69 -23.58
C LEU A 373 -0.04 -7.29 -23.68
N THR A 374 0.75 -7.24 -22.62
CA THR A 374 2.11 -7.81 -22.55
C THR A 374 2.16 -9.25 -22.02
N THR A 375 1.01 -9.93 -21.85
CA THR A 375 1.05 -11.37 -21.53
C THR A 375 1.60 -12.16 -22.74
N PRO A 376 2.35 -13.26 -22.53
CA PRO A 376 2.93 -14.04 -23.63
C PRO A 376 1.89 -14.47 -24.67
N VAL A 377 0.66 -14.70 -24.21
CA VAL A 377 -0.49 -15.09 -25.03
C VAL A 377 -0.91 -13.96 -25.99
N THR A 378 -0.93 -12.72 -25.53
CA THR A 378 -1.33 -11.57 -26.35
C THR A 378 -0.21 -11.13 -27.30
N ILE A 379 1.05 -11.25 -26.90
CA ILE A 379 2.20 -10.99 -27.78
C ILE A 379 2.22 -12.00 -28.95
N ALA A 380 2.02 -13.30 -28.68
CA ALA A 380 1.98 -14.33 -29.72
C ALA A 380 0.83 -14.12 -30.73
N ALA A 381 -0.34 -13.66 -30.26
CA ALA A 381 -1.47 -13.34 -31.12
C ALA A 381 -1.21 -12.11 -32.01
N SER A 382 -0.52 -11.08 -31.48
CA SER A 382 -0.17 -9.87 -32.25
C SER A 382 0.93 -10.11 -33.31
N MET A 383 1.75 -11.14 -33.14
CA MET A 383 2.83 -11.50 -34.07
C MET A 383 2.41 -12.51 -35.15
N GLY A 384 1.11 -12.85 -35.25
CA GLY A 384 0.61 -13.78 -36.26
C GLY A 384 1.14 -15.21 -36.14
N VAL A 385 1.65 -15.60 -34.97
CA VAL A 385 2.18 -16.94 -34.74
C VAL A 385 1.03 -17.89 -34.43
N GLN A 386 0.77 -18.82 -35.34
CA GLN A 386 -0.26 -19.86 -35.20
C GLN A 386 -0.03 -20.68 -33.90
N PRO A 387 -1.04 -20.86 -33.03
CA PRO A 387 -0.92 -21.51 -31.71
C PRO A 387 -0.33 -22.94 -31.73
N GLU A 388 -0.45 -23.62 -32.87
CA GLU A 388 -0.06 -25.01 -33.10
C GLU A 388 1.48 -25.23 -33.00
N ARG A 389 2.30 -24.21 -33.31
CA ARG A 389 3.77 -24.34 -33.27
C ARG A 389 4.36 -24.19 -31.86
N THR A 390 3.65 -23.52 -30.95
CA THR A 390 4.13 -23.27 -29.58
C THR A 390 3.93 -24.51 -28.68
N ALA A 391 2.89 -25.31 -28.94
CA ALA A 391 2.62 -26.55 -28.20
C ALA A 391 3.70 -27.62 -28.43
N HIS A 392 4.21 -27.75 -29.66
CA HIS A 392 5.22 -28.76 -29.99
C HIS A 392 6.63 -28.41 -29.47
N MET A 393 6.92 -27.11 -29.31
CA MET A 393 8.19 -26.66 -28.75
C MET A 393 8.24 -26.81 -27.21
N LEU A 394 7.10 -26.62 -26.53
CA LEU A 394 6.97 -26.81 -25.09
C LEU A 394 6.93 -28.28 -24.66
N SER A 395 6.41 -29.19 -25.51
CA SER A 395 6.44 -30.64 -25.22
C SER A 395 7.88 -31.18 -25.21
N ASN A 396 8.76 -30.65 -26.06
CA ASN A 396 10.15 -31.10 -26.15
C ASN A 396 11.05 -30.55 -25.02
N LEU A 397 10.67 -29.43 -24.37
CA LEU A 397 11.41 -28.91 -23.21
C LEU A 397 11.08 -29.69 -21.92
N LYS A 398 9.86 -30.20 -21.77
CA LYS A 398 9.45 -31.01 -20.59
C LYS A 398 10.04 -32.42 -20.57
N ALA A 399 10.61 -32.89 -21.68
CA ALA A 399 11.25 -34.21 -21.75
C ALA A 399 12.75 -34.17 -21.38
N LYS A 400 13.30 -32.99 -21.06
CA LYS A 400 14.76 -32.82 -20.83
C LYS A 400 15.13 -32.23 -19.47
N TYR A 401 14.16 -32.11 -18.55
CA TYR A 401 14.37 -31.71 -17.15
C TYR A 401 13.65 -32.64 -16.19
#